data_AF-U4QFE8-F1
#
_entry.id   AF-U4QFE8-F1
#
_cell.length_a   1.000
_cell.length_b   1.000
_cell.length_c   1.000
_cell.angle_alpha   90.00
_cell.angle_beta   90.00
_cell.angle_gamma   90.00
#
_symmetry.space_group_name_H-M   'P 1'
#
loop_
_entity.id
_entity.type
_entity.pdbx_description
1 polymer ?
#
loop_
_entity_poly.entity_id
_entity_poly.type
_entity_poly.pdbx_seq_one_letter_code
_entity_poly.pdbx_strand_id
1 'polypeptide(L)'
;MKYNTSIQIYRNIHIRLIEYTPEHFARLKAKRFLLINPKSKDNPSQNVWIPNAYLQDNGTLKPYINIDFIFKTAALQHKFKYAGITIPAWLHEQLNR
;
A
#
# COMPACT_ATOMS: atom_id res chain seq x y z
N MET A 1 11.61 -9.08 -16.15
CA MET A 1 11.83 -8.58 -14.78
C MET A 1 10.76 -9.18 -13.87
N LYS A 2 11.11 -9.75 -12.72
CA LYS A 2 10.14 -10.33 -11.78
C LYS A 2 9.63 -9.23 -10.83
N TYR A 3 8.33 -9.14 -10.63
CA TYR A 3 7.73 -8.15 -9.71
C TYR A 3 8.00 -8.52 -8.24
N ASN A 4 8.14 -7.50 -7.38
CA ASN A 4 8.33 -7.67 -5.94
C ASN A 4 6.98 -7.84 -5.25
N THR A 5 6.59 -9.10 -5.06
CA THR A 5 5.37 -9.51 -4.35
C THR A 5 5.62 -9.87 -2.89
N SER A 6 6.82 -9.61 -2.37
CA SER A 6 7.11 -9.69 -0.93
C SER A 6 6.40 -8.58 -0.16
N ILE A 7 6.21 -8.77 1.15
CA ILE A 7 5.68 -7.73 2.02
C ILE A 7 6.70 -6.60 2.13
N GLN A 8 6.23 -5.38 1.91
CA GLN A 8 6.98 -4.14 2.06
C GLN A 8 6.39 -3.34 3.22
N ILE A 9 7.23 -2.57 3.92
CA ILE A 9 6.81 -1.83 5.12
C ILE A 9 7.02 -0.33 4.88
N TYR A 10 5.94 0.44 4.95
CA TYR A 10 5.96 1.91 4.94
C TYR A 10 5.50 2.43 6.30
N ARG A 11 6.40 2.99 7.11
CA ARG A 11 6.07 3.58 8.43
C ARG A 11 5.11 2.72 9.27
N ASN A 12 5.47 1.44 9.43
CA ASN A 12 4.72 0.37 10.11
C ASN A 12 3.43 -0.14 9.40
N ILE A 13 3.12 0.34 8.20
CA ILE A 13 2.03 -0.18 7.37
C ILE A 13 2.61 -1.25 6.46
N HIS A 14 2.09 -2.47 6.56
CA HIS A 14 2.51 -3.59 5.74
C HIS A 14 1.67 -3.63 4.46
N ILE A 15 2.34 -3.68 3.31
CA ILE A 15 1.70 -3.73 2.00
C ILE A 15 2.33 -4.80 1.12
N ARG A 16 1.55 -5.34 0.19
CA ARG A 16 2.03 -6.32 -0.79
C ARG A 16 1.52 -6.01 -2.17
N LEU A 17 2.41 -5.97 -3.16
CA LEU A 17 2.03 -5.76 -4.55
C LEU A 17 1.09 -6.88 -5.02
N ILE A 18 0.00 -6.51 -5.69
CA ILE A 18 -0.85 -7.45 -6.41
C ILE A 18 -0.32 -7.53 -7.84
N GLU A 19 0.18 -8.71 -8.22
CA GLU A 19 0.70 -8.97 -9.55
C GLU A 19 -0.44 -9.18 -10.56
N TYR A 20 -0.31 -8.54 -11.72
CA TYR A 20 -1.17 -8.68 -12.90
C TYR A 20 -0.33 -9.13 -14.08
N THR A 21 -0.96 -9.32 -15.23
CA THR A 21 -0.22 -9.57 -16.48
C THR A 21 0.70 -8.39 -16.81
N PRO A 22 1.85 -8.65 -17.47
CA PRO A 22 2.79 -7.59 -17.86
C PRO A 22 2.14 -6.46 -18.68
N GLU A 23 1.22 -6.81 -19.59
CA GLU A 23 0.51 -5.88 -20.46
C GLU A 23 -0.39 -4.94 -19.63
N HIS A 24 -1.02 -5.49 -18.59
CA HIS A 24 -1.83 -4.70 -17.67
C HIS A 24 -0.96 -3.68 -16.93
N PHE A 25 0.21 -4.10 -16.44
CA PHE A 25 1.12 -3.19 -15.76
C PHE A 25 1.72 -2.12 -16.68
N ALA A 26 2.07 -2.45 -17.92
CA ALA A 26 2.66 -1.50 -18.88
C ALA A 26 1.72 -0.31 -19.15
N ARG A 27 0.40 -0.52 -19.10
CA ARG A 27 -0.60 0.52 -19.32
C ARG A 27 -0.85 1.42 -18.10
N LEU A 28 -0.62 0.92 -16.89
CA LEU A 28 -1.01 1.61 -15.67
C LEU A 28 0.07 2.57 -15.17
N LYS A 29 -0.36 3.78 -14.77
CA LYS A 29 0.49 4.79 -14.13
C LYS A 29 0.68 4.57 -12.61
N ALA A 30 0.09 3.52 -12.07
CA ALA A 30 0.15 3.13 -10.66
C ALA A 30 0.09 1.61 -10.52
N LYS A 31 0.54 1.10 -9.38
CA LYS A 31 0.40 -0.32 -9.02
C LYS A 31 -0.50 -0.49 -7.80
N ARG A 32 -1.25 -1.59 -7.75
CA ARG A 32 -2.19 -1.90 -6.67
C ARG A 32 -1.49 -2.72 -5.58
N PHE A 33 -1.62 -2.29 -4.33
CA PHE A 33 -1.05 -2.97 -3.18
C PHE A 33 -2.15 -3.36 -2.21
N LEU A 34 -2.12 -4.60 -1.74
CA LEU A 34 -2.97 -5.09 -0.65
C LEU A 34 -2.46 -4.52 0.68
N LEU A 35 -3.38 -4.08 1.53
CA LEU A 35 -3.09 -3.76 2.93
C LEU A 35 -3.02 -5.07 3.73
N ILE A 36 -1.87 -5.34 4.34
CA ILE A 36 -1.62 -6.60 5.05
C ILE A 36 -1.79 -6.39 6.55
N ASN A 37 -2.62 -7.23 7.16
CA ASN A 37 -2.67 -7.36 8.61
C ASN A 37 -1.76 -8.51 9.04
N PRO A 38 -0.58 -8.25 9.65
CA PRO A 38 0.36 -9.31 10.03
C PRO A 38 -0.15 -10.22 11.14
N LYS A 39 -1.23 -9.83 11.84
CA LYS A 39 -1.85 -10.62 12.92
C LYS A 39 -3.02 -11.49 12.44
N SER A 40 -3.45 -11.35 11.19
CA SER A 40 -4.56 -12.11 10.61
C SER A 40 -4.04 -13.11 9.59
N LYS A 41 -4.53 -14.35 9.64
CA LYS A 41 -4.30 -15.32 8.56
C LYS A 41 -5.11 -14.97 7.31
N ASP A 42 -6.27 -14.35 7.51
CA ASP A 42 -7.11 -13.85 6.42
C ASP A 42 -6.59 -12.47 6.00
N ASN A 43 -6.06 -12.40 4.77
CA ASN A 43 -5.65 -11.13 4.18
C ASN A 43 -6.89 -10.43 3.62
N PRO A 44 -7.30 -9.29 4.19
CA PRO A 44 -8.51 -8.61 3.77
C PRO A 44 -8.33 -7.98 2.37
N SER A 45 -9.43 -7.86 1.61
CA SER A 45 -9.45 -7.39 0.21
C SER A 45 -9.13 -5.90 0.02
N GLN A 46 -8.73 -5.21 1.09
CA GLN A 46 -8.49 -3.78 1.08
C GLN A 46 -7.13 -3.45 0.44
N ASN A 47 -7.13 -2.44 -0.41
CA ASN A 47 -5.98 -2.11 -1.23
C ASN A 47 -5.81 -0.60 -1.44
N VAL A 48 -4.60 -0.21 -1.79
CA VAL A 48 -4.21 1.15 -2.15
C VAL A 48 -3.51 1.14 -3.50
N TRP A 49 -3.62 2.26 -4.23
CA TRP A 49 -2.90 2.47 -5.48
C TRP A 49 -1.72 3.39 -5.21
N ILE A 50 -0.52 2.95 -5.58
CA ILE A 50 0.71 3.74 -5.44
C ILE A 50 1.19 4.11 -6.84
N PRO A 51 1.30 5.42 -7.18
CA PRO A 51 1.81 5.86 -8.48
C PRO A 51 3.23 5.33 -8.76
N ASN A 52 3.50 4.99 -10.02
CA ASN A 52 4.81 4.44 -10.43
C ASN A 52 5.96 5.41 -10.13
N ALA A 53 5.70 6.72 -10.05
CA ALA A 53 6.69 7.73 -9.66
C ALA A 53 7.36 7.44 -8.30
N TYR A 54 6.66 6.74 -7.40
CA TYR A 54 7.14 6.37 -6.06
C TYR A 54 7.68 4.94 -5.98
N LEU A 55 7.74 4.22 -7.09
CA LEU A 55 8.09 2.80 -7.15
C LEU A 55 9.30 2.57 -8.06
N GLN A 56 10.16 1.61 -7.71
CA GLN A 56 11.07 0.98 -8.66
C GLN A 56 10.26 0.17 -9.69
N ASP A 57 10.88 -0.20 -10.80
CA ASP A 57 10.20 -0.88 -11.91
C ASP A 57 9.54 -2.21 -11.49
N ASN A 58 10.15 -2.92 -10.52
CA ASN A 58 9.60 -4.16 -9.94
C ASN A 58 8.48 -3.91 -8.92
N GLY A 59 8.08 -2.66 -8.66
CA GLY A 59 7.07 -2.30 -7.67
C GLY A 59 7.58 -2.23 -6.23
N THR A 60 8.90 -2.19 -6.01
CA THR A 60 9.47 -1.87 -4.70
C THR A 60 9.30 -0.38 -4.40
N LEU A 61 8.92 -0.01 -3.19
CA LEU A 61 8.92 1.39 -2.76
C LEU A 61 10.32 1.98 -2.95
N LYS A 62 10.42 3.17 -3.58
CA LYS A 62 11.67 3.91 -3.62
C LYS A 62 12.08 4.32 -2.20
N PRO A 63 13.39 4.41 -1.89
CA PRO A 63 13.83 4.89 -0.59
C PRO A 63 13.47 6.38 -0.40
N TYR A 64 13.24 6.79 0.84
CA TYR A 64 13.01 8.19 1.26
C TYR A 64 11.82 8.91 0.60
N ILE A 65 10.85 8.17 0.06
CA ILE A 65 9.60 8.76 -0.45
C ILE A 65 8.63 9.13 0.67
N ASN A 66 7.83 10.17 0.45
CA ASN A 66 6.66 10.47 1.26
C ASN A 66 5.39 10.15 0.47
N ILE A 67 4.66 9.14 0.93
CA ILE A 67 3.36 8.72 0.38
C ILE A 67 2.27 8.71 1.45
N ASP A 68 2.42 9.51 2.51
CA ASP A 68 1.46 9.61 3.62
C ASP A 68 0.04 9.90 3.13
N PHE A 69 -0.09 10.76 2.11
CA PHE A 69 -1.38 11.15 1.52
C PHE A 69 -2.19 9.95 1.00
N ILE A 70 -1.53 8.90 0.51
CA ILE A 70 -2.18 7.66 0.05
C ILE A 70 -2.84 6.96 1.23
N PHE A 71 -2.12 6.85 2.34
CA PHE A 71 -2.61 6.17 3.54
C PHE A 71 -3.61 7.02 4.32
N LYS A 72 -3.47 8.35 4.33
CA LYS A 72 -4.49 9.27 4.84
C LYS A 72 -5.81 9.08 4.11
N THR A 73 -5.77 9.07 2.78
CA THR A 73 -6.96 8.82 1.95
C THR A 73 -7.56 7.44 2.24
N ALA A 74 -6.73 6.40 2.32
CA ALA A 74 -7.19 5.05 2.63
C ALA A 74 -7.82 4.92 4.02
N ALA A 75 -7.30 5.64 5.03
CA ALA A 75 -7.88 5.70 6.36
C ALA A 75 -9.22 6.43 6.39
N LEU A 76 -9.33 7.58 5.70
CA LEU A 76 -10.60 8.31 5.52
C LEU A 76 -11.66 7.47 4.80
N GLN A 77 -11.24 6.60 3.89
CA GLN A 77 -12.09 5.62 3.20
C GLN A 77 -12.35 4.34 4.01
N HIS A 78 -12.01 4.33 5.31
CA HIS A 78 -12.18 3.20 6.23
C HIS A 78 -11.49 1.88 5.82
N LYS A 79 -10.53 1.92 4.88
CA LYS A 79 -9.84 0.72 4.40
C LYS A 79 -9.04 0.02 5.50
N PHE A 80 -8.46 0.77 6.43
CA PHE A 80 -7.76 0.21 7.59
C PHE A 80 -8.70 -0.58 8.50
N LYS A 81 -9.89 -0.02 8.77
CA LYS A 81 -10.94 -0.69 9.56
C LYS A 81 -11.37 -2.00 8.90
N TYR A 82 -11.70 -1.97 7.62
CA TYR A 82 -12.08 -3.18 6.88
C TYR A 82 -10.93 -4.16 6.68
N ALA A 83 -9.69 -3.69 6.81
CA ALA A 83 -8.50 -4.53 6.83
C ALA A 83 -8.17 -5.10 8.23
N GLY A 84 -8.91 -4.73 9.26
CA GLY A 84 -8.54 -5.07 10.65
C GLY A 84 -7.16 -4.54 11.05
N ILE A 85 -6.65 -3.49 10.40
CA ILE A 85 -5.35 -2.88 10.68
C ILE A 85 -5.57 -1.68 11.58
N THR A 86 -4.86 -1.65 12.71
CA THR A 86 -4.81 -0.46 13.57
C THR A 86 -4.09 0.67 12.85
N ILE A 87 -4.73 1.85 12.80
CA ILE A 87 -4.12 3.06 12.24
C ILE A 87 -2.90 3.44 13.11
N PRO A 88 -1.70 3.63 12.53
CA PRO A 88 -0.51 4.02 13.30
C PRO A 88 -0.64 5.46 13.82
N ALA A 89 0.03 5.75 14.95
CA ALA A 89 -0.10 7.02 15.68
C ALA A 89 0.11 8.27 14.80
N TRP A 90 1.16 8.27 13.98
CA TRP A 90 1.46 9.39 13.06
C TRP A 90 0.32 9.68 12.09
N LEU A 91 -0.43 8.66 11.65
CA LEU A 91 -1.54 8.81 10.72
C LEU A 91 -2.78 9.28 11.47
N HIS A 92 -2.98 8.79 12.69
CA HIS A 92 -4.05 9.25 13.56
C HIS A 92 -3.93 10.77 13.84
N GLU A 93 -2.72 11.24 14.15
CA GLU A 93 -2.44 12.68 14.33
C GLU A 93 -2.75 13.51 13.08
N GLN A 94 -2.47 13.00 11.87
CA GLN A 94 -2.76 13.69 10.61
C GLN A 94 -4.25 13.72 10.23
N LEU A 95 -5.06 12.83 10.80
CA LEU A 95 -6.51 12.75 10.57
C LEU A 95 -7.29 13.70 11.49
N ASN A 96 -6.74 14.03 12.65
CA ASN A 96 -7.35 14.90 13.66
C ASN A 96 -6.90 16.38 13.54
N ARG A 97 -6.24 16.74 12.44
CA ARG A 97 -5.86 18.12 12.07
C ARG A 97 -6.69 18.54 10.88
#